data_AF-A0A8T4LRJ0-F1
#
_entry.id   AF-A0A8T4LRJ0-F1
#
_cell.length_a   1.000
_cell.length_b   1.000
_cell.length_c   1.000
_cell.angle_alpha   90.00
_cell.angle_beta   90.00
_cell.angle_gamma   90.00
#
_symmetry.space_group_name_H-M   'P 1'
#
loop_
_entity.id
_entity.type
_entity.pdbx_description
1 polymer ?
#
loop_
_entity_poly.entity_id
_entity_poly.type
_entity_poly.pdbx_seq_one_letter_code
_entity_poly.pdbx_strand_id
1 'polypeptide(L)'
;MASLAQLENEILLIKQRNRKVEADKAWETSLQRRVAIVALTYAVAVAAFFSMGFAKPFESAIIPALAFLLSTLTLETFKRMWLANRD
;
A
#
# COMPACT_ATOMS: atom_id res chain seq x y z
N MET A 1 31.85 -28.47 -0.37
CA MET A 1 30.68 -28.30 0.51
C MET A 1 30.89 -27.01 1.28
N ALA A 2 29.87 -26.16 1.39
CA ALA A 2 29.98 -24.94 2.21
C ALA A 2 30.25 -25.34 3.68
N SER A 3 31.16 -24.65 4.34
CA SER A 3 31.42 -24.88 5.76
C SER A 3 30.26 -24.35 6.61
N LEU A 4 30.10 -24.88 7.82
CA LEU A 4 29.08 -24.39 8.77
C LEU A 4 29.20 -22.88 8.99
N ALA A 5 30.43 -22.37 9.11
CA ALA A 5 30.69 -20.93 9.27
C ALA A 5 30.27 -20.09 8.04
N GLN A 6 30.36 -20.64 6.82
CA GLN A 6 29.87 -19.95 5.61
C GLN A 6 28.35 -19.88 5.61
N LEU A 7 27.66 -20.97 5.96
CA LEU A 7 26.20 -21.01 6.05
C LEU A 7 25.66 -20.07 7.14
N GLU A 8 26.32 -19.98 8.30
CA GLU A 8 25.95 -19.03 9.37
C GLU A 8 26.02 -17.58 8.90
N ASN A 9 27.07 -17.22 8.16
CA ASN A 9 27.22 -15.88 7.60
C ASN A 9 26.14 -15.57 6.55
N GLU A 10 25.83 -16.52 5.66
CA GLU A 10 24.74 -16.36 4.69
C GLU A 10 23.38 -16.17 5.38
N ILE A 11 23.09 -16.96 6.43
CA ILE A 11 21.85 -16.81 7.22
C ILE A 11 21.78 -15.43 7.87
N LEU A 12 22.88 -14.92 8.42
CA LEU A 12 22.94 -13.58 9.00
C LEU A 12 22.64 -12.50 7.95
N LEU A 13 23.26 -12.57 6.78
CA LEU A 13 23.02 -11.64 5.67
C LEU A 13 21.56 -11.68 5.19
N ILE A 14 20.98 -12.87 5.07
CA ILE A 14 19.57 -13.05 4.69
C ILE A 14 18.65 -12.42 5.74
N LYS A 15 18.90 -12.68 7.03
CA LYS A 15 18.09 -12.09 8.12
C LYS A 15 18.18 -10.57 8.15
N GLN A 16 19.37 -10.00 7.93
CA GLN A 16 19.56 -8.55 7.87
C GLN A 16 18.79 -7.92 6.69
N ARG A 17 18.84 -8.53 5.51
CA ARG A 17 18.06 -8.09 4.34
C ARG A 17 16.57 -8.20 4.60
N ASN A 18 16.11 -9.36 5.10
CA ASN A 18 14.69 -9.61 5.34
C ASN A 18 14.12 -8.62 6.34
N ARG A 19 14.88 -8.24 7.38
CA ARG A 19 14.44 -7.22 8.35
C ARG A 19 14.08 -5.88 7.68
N LYS A 20 14.86 -5.44 6.69
CA LYS A 20 14.57 -4.21 5.93
C LYS A 20 13.28 -4.37 5.11
N VAL A 21 13.19 -5.46 4.36
CA VAL A 21 12.04 -5.78 3.52
C VAL A 21 10.74 -5.90 4.33
N GLU A 22 10.78 -6.53 5.49
CA GLU A 22 9.60 -6.67 6.34
C GLU A 22 9.18 -5.34 6.99
N ALA A 23 10.13 -4.46 7.31
CA ALA A 23 9.81 -3.09 7.76
C ALA A 23 9.11 -2.28 6.66
N ASP A 24 9.59 -2.37 5.42
CA ASP A 24 8.97 -1.71 4.27
C ASP A 24 7.56 -2.27 4.01
N LYS A 25 7.39 -3.59 4.01
CA LYS A 25 6.06 -4.23 3.88
C LYS A 25 5.10 -3.82 4.99
N ALA A 26 5.59 -3.74 6.24
CA ALA A 26 4.79 -3.30 7.37
C ALA A 26 4.33 -1.85 7.18
N TRP A 27 5.21 -0.96 6.69
CA TRP A 27 4.83 0.40 6.33
C TRP A 27 3.81 0.44 5.20
N GLU A 28 4.02 -0.33 4.14
CA GLU A 28 3.14 -0.34 2.97
C GLU A 28 1.72 -0.81 3.29
N THR A 29 1.59 -1.73 4.25
CA THR A 29 0.32 -2.28 4.73
C THR A 29 -0.26 -1.53 5.93
N SER A 30 0.49 -0.57 6.50
CA SER A 30 0.09 0.18 7.68
C SER A 30 -1.16 1.02 7.46
N LEU A 31 -1.96 1.18 8.52
CA LEU A 31 -3.10 2.10 8.52
C LEU A 31 -2.65 3.56 8.36
N GLN A 32 -1.46 3.90 8.88
CA GLN A 32 -0.87 5.23 8.79
C GLN A 32 -0.70 5.66 7.33
N ARG A 33 -0.12 4.80 6.48
CA ARG A 33 0.02 5.07 5.05
C ARG A 33 -1.34 5.19 4.36
N ARG A 34 -2.29 4.31 4.68
CA ARG A 34 -3.64 4.35 4.08
C ARG A 34 -4.36 5.66 4.40
N VAL A 35 -4.34 6.09 5.66
CA VAL A 35 -4.97 7.35 6.10
C VAL A 35 -4.29 8.55 5.43
N ALA A 36 -2.96 8.57 5.34
CA ALA A 36 -2.23 9.65 4.67
C ALA A 36 -2.61 9.76 3.19
N ILE A 37 -2.69 8.64 2.47
CA ILE A 37 -3.07 8.66 1.05
C ILE A 37 -4.53 9.10 0.89
N VAL A 38 -5.47 8.58 1.70
CA VAL A 38 -6.88 9.01 1.65
C VAL A 38 -7.01 10.52 1.88
N ALA A 39 -6.32 11.05 2.88
CA ALA A 39 -6.34 12.48 3.19
C ALA A 39 -5.78 13.33 2.04
N LEU A 40 -4.65 12.92 1.45
CA LEU A 40 -4.05 13.60 0.30
C LEU A 40 -4.96 13.53 -0.94
N THR A 41 -5.51 12.37 -1.25
CA THR A 41 -6.46 12.19 -2.36
C THR A 41 -7.68 13.09 -2.19
N TYR A 42 -8.25 13.14 -0.98
CA TYR A 42 -9.37 14.01 -0.68
C TYR A 42 -9.01 15.49 -0.87
N ALA A 43 -7.88 15.93 -0.31
CA ALA A 43 -7.43 17.32 -0.42
C ALA A 43 -7.21 17.75 -1.88
N VAL A 44 -6.56 16.90 -2.68
CA VAL A 44 -6.33 17.16 -4.11
C VAL A 44 -7.66 17.18 -4.90
N ALA A 45 -8.56 16.23 -4.62
CA ALA A 45 -9.87 16.18 -5.27
C ALA A 45 -10.72 17.42 -4.96
N VAL A 46 -10.76 17.85 -3.69
CA VAL A 46 -11.44 19.09 -3.29
C VAL A 46 -10.86 20.29 -4.02
N ALA A 47 -9.52 20.44 -4.07
CA ALA A 47 -8.87 21.55 -4.75
C ALA A 47 -9.20 21.58 -6.26
N ALA A 48 -9.22 20.41 -6.91
CA ALA A 48 -9.58 20.28 -8.31
C ALA A 48 -11.07 20.60 -8.58
N PHE A 49 -11.99 20.09 -7.75
CA PHE A 49 -13.41 20.37 -7.94
C PHE A 49 -13.77 21.82 -7.61
N PHE A 50 -13.06 22.43 -6.67
CA PHE A 50 -13.19 23.85 -6.38
C PHE A 50 -12.73 24.70 -7.57
N SER A 51 -11.58 24.38 -8.19
CA SER A 51 -11.10 25.12 -9.37
C SER A 51 -11.96 24.95 -10.61
N MET A 52 -12.69 23.83 -10.72
CA MET A 52 -13.64 23.57 -11.81
C MET A 52 -15.04 24.18 -11.58
N GLY A 53 -15.28 24.85 -10.45
CA GLY A 53 -16.57 25.50 -10.16
C GLY A 53 -17.72 24.52 -9.89
N PHE A 54 -17.42 23.33 -9.37
CA PHE A 54 -18.46 22.40 -8.95
C PHE A 54 -19.32 23.02 -7.84
N ALA A 55 -20.64 22.83 -7.91
CA ALA A 55 -21.57 23.38 -6.92
C ALA A 55 -21.27 22.89 -5.49
N LYS A 56 -20.72 21.67 -5.36
CA LYS A 56 -20.46 21.02 -4.06
C LYS A 56 -19.13 20.24 -4.03
N PRO A 57 -17.97 20.91 -4.04
CA PRO A 57 -16.67 20.28 -4.21
C PRO A 57 -16.31 19.26 -3.10
N PHE A 58 -16.69 19.56 -1.86
CA PHE A 58 -16.42 18.70 -0.70
C PHE A 58 -17.22 17.40 -0.72
N GLU A 59 -18.48 17.43 -1.18
CA GLU A 59 -19.34 16.26 -1.34
C GLU A 59 -18.84 15.41 -2.51
N SER A 60 -18.51 16.04 -3.65
CA SER A 60 -17.98 15.36 -4.83
C SER A 60 -16.65 14.65 -4.56
N ALA A 61 -15.78 15.23 -3.72
CA ALA A 61 -14.47 14.66 -3.37
C ALA A 61 -14.55 13.38 -2.51
N ILE A 62 -15.72 13.07 -1.95
CA ILE A 62 -15.95 11.80 -1.23
C ILE A 62 -15.81 10.61 -2.19
N ILE A 63 -16.25 10.75 -3.45
CA ILE A 63 -16.23 9.65 -4.42
C ILE A 63 -14.79 9.18 -4.70
N PRO A 64 -13.81 10.05 -5.05
CA PRO A 64 -12.41 9.66 -5.18
C PRO A 64 -11.81 9.03 -3.92
N ALA A 65 -12.12 9.55 -2.74
CA ALA A 65 -11.61 9.02 -1.48
C ALA A 65 -12.14 7.61 -1.18
N LEU A 66 -13.45 7.38 -1.42
CA LEU A 66 -14.07 6.05 -1.28
C LEU A 66 -13.55 5.07 -2.34
N ALA A 67 -13.39 5.52 -3.59
CA ALA A 67 -12.83 4.68 -4.65
C ALA A 67 -11.41 4.22 -4.31
N PHE A 68 -10.56 5.12 -3.79
CA PHE A 68 -9.23 4.75 -3.30
C PHE A 68 -9.32 3.75 -2.15
N LEU A 69 -10.15 4.01 -1.13
CA LEU A 69 -10.30 3.09 0.00
C LEU A 69 -10.75 1.69 -0.45
N LEU A 70 -11.74 1.59 -1.34
CA LEU A 70 -12.21 0.33 -1.91
C LEU A 70 -11.10 -0.40 -2.68
N SER A 71 -10.25 0.31 -3.42
CA SER A 71 -9.10 -0.30 -4.09
C SER A 71 -8.13 -0.93 -3.09
N THR A 72 -7.88 -0.29 -1.95
CA THR A 72 -6.96 -0.84 -0.92
C THR A 72 -7.51 -2.10 -0.25
N LEU A 73 -8.83 -2.29 -0.24
CA LEU A 73 -9.48 -3.47 0.35
C LEU A 73 -9.64 -4.61 -0.65
N THR A 74 -9.86 -4.29 -1.93
CA THR A 74 -10.17 -5.29 -2.97
C THR A 74 -8.93 -5.87 -3.64
N LEU A 75 -7.87 -5.09 -3.83
CA LEU A 75 -6.66 -5.52 -4.54
C LEU A 75 -5.96 -6.72 -3.88
N GLU A 76 -5.97 -6.80 -2.54
CA GLU A 76 -5.40 -7.94 -1.82
C GLU A 76 -6.19 -9.23 -2.09
N THR A 77 -7.52 -9.14 -2.17
CA THR A 77 -8.38 -10.28 -2.52
C THR A 77 -8.16 -10.71 -3.97
N PHE A 78 -8.08 -9.77 -4.91
CA PHE A 78 -7.78 -10.07 -6.32
C PHE A 78 -6.40 -10.72 -6.47
N LYS A 79 -5.38 -10.24 -5.74
CA LYS A 79 -4.05 -10.85 -5.71
C LYS A 79 -4.09 -12.29 -5.23
N ARG A 80 -4.83 -12.58 -4.15
CA ARG A 80 -4.99 -13.95 -3.62
C ARG A 80 -5.66 -14.88 -4.62
N MET A 81 -6.72 -14.41 -5.28
CA MET A 81 -7.43 -15.16 -6.30
C MET A 81 -6.53 -15.47 -7.51
N TRP A 82 -5.74 -14.50 -7.95
CA TRP A 82 -4.81 -14.67 -9.06
C TRP A 82 -3.70 -15.68 -8.73
N LEU A 83 -3.15 -15.64 -7.51
CA LEU A 83 -2.15 -16.62 -7.06
C LEU A 83 -2.74 -18.04 -7.01
N ALA A 84 -3.97 -18.19 -6.49
CA ALA A 84 -4.63 -19.48 -6.39
C ALA A 84 -4.94 -20.15 -7.74
N ASN A 85 -5.06 -19.37 -8.82
CA ASN A 85 -5.33 -19.86 -10.17
C ASN A 85 -4.05 -20.07 -11.01
N ARG A 86 -2.87 -19.80 -10.44
CA ARG A 86 -1.59 -19.83 -11.16
C ARG A 86 -0.75 -21.08 -10.84
N ASP A 87 -1.23 -21.92 -9.94
CA ASP A 87 -0.77 -23.28 -9.64
C ASP A 87 -1.74 -24.32 -10.23
#